data_AF-A0A969GAK8-F1
#
_entry.id   AF-A0A969GAK8-F1
#
_cell.length_a   1.000
_cell.length_b   1.000
_cell.length_c   1.000
_cell.angle_alpha   90.00
_cell.angle_beta   90.00
_cell.angle_gamma   90.00
#
_symmetry.space_group_name_H-M   'P 1'
#
loop_
_entity.id
_entity.type
_entity.pdbx_description
1 polymer ?
#
loop_
_entity_poly.entity_id
_entity_poly.type
_entity_poly.pdbx_seq_one_letter_code
_entity_poly.pdbx_strand_id
1 'polypeptide(L)' 'MKNLSFLFLIFLFVSSCASNYYPIQSSAMPYNNPAESNGVNYAYSKDVLTKTGNKKYAKKEYNVELASCRLESKTRQMKR' A
#
# COMPACT_ATOMS: atom_id res chain seq x y z
N MET A 1 -41.19 -13.19 20.16
CA MET A 1 -40.15 -12.14 20.34
C MET A 1 -38.71 -12.69 20.41
N LYS A 2 -38.46 -13.91 20.94
CA LYS A 2 -37.11 -14.52 20.98
C LYS A 2 -36.40 -14.60 19.60
N ASN A 3 -37.15 -14.90 18.54
CA ASN A 3 -36.59 -15.03 17.18
C ASN A 3 -36.13 -13.70 16.59
N LEU A 4 -36.72 -12.58 17.01
CA LEU A 4 -36.37 -11.24 16.53
C LEU A 4 -35.04 -10.76 17.11
N SER A 5 -34.78 -11.10 18.38
CA SER A 5 -33.52 -10.78 19.05
C SER A 5 -32.34 -11.53 18.42
N PHE A 6 -32.57 -12.76 17.96
CA PHE A 6 -31.56 -13.57 17.27
C PHE A 6 -31.21 -12.98 15.89
N LEU A 7 -32.22 -12.48 15.17
CA LEU A 7 -32.06 -11.82 13.89
C LEU A 7 -31.28 -10.50 14.01
N PHE A 8 -31.54 -9.73 15.07
CA PHE A 8 -30.80 -8.51 15.38
C PHE A 8 -29.33 -8.78 15.72
N LEU A 9 -29.06 -9.85 16.46
CA LEU A 9 -27.69 -10.28 16.80
C LEU A 9 -26.89 -10.64 15.54
N ILE A 10 -27.50 -11.39 14.61
CA ILE A 10 -26.86 -11.73 13.32
C ILE A 10 -26.57 -10.46 12.53
N PHE A 11 -27.49 -9.49 12.50
CA PHE A 11 -27.29 -8.22 11.79
C PHE A 11 -26.10 -7.40 12.34
N LEU A 12 -25.88 -7.45 13.67
CA LEU A 12 -24.73 -6.80 14.31
C LEU A 12 -23.40 -7.48 13.97
N PHE A 13 -23.37 -8.79 13.74
CA PHE A 13 -22.14 -9.49 13.34
C PHE A 13 -21.80 -9.31 11.85
N VAL A 14 -22.81 -9.18 10.98
CA VAL A 14 -22.58 -8.99 9.53
C VAL A 14 -22.29 -7.53 9.17
N SER A 15 -22.65 -6.57 10.04
CA SER A 15 -22.37 -5.14 9.86
C SER A 15 -20.94 -4.71 10.19
N SER A 16 -19.97 -5.63 10.11
CA SER A 16 -18.55 -5.32 10.31
C SER A 16 -18.12 -4.15 9.42
N CYS A 17 -17.99 -2.98 10.04
CA CYS A 17 -17.74 -1.69 9.40
C CYS A 17 -16.23 -1.47 9.14
N ALA A 18 -15.39 -2.41 9.56
CA ALA A 18 -13.96 -2.35 9.36
C ALA A 18 -13.64 -2.59 7.89
N SER A 19 -13.06 -1.58 7.23
CA SER A 19 -12.52 -1.78 5.89
C SER A 19 -11.25 -2.61 5.98
N ASN A 20 -11.16 -3.64 5.15
CA ASN A 20 -9.90 -4.37 4.97
C ASN A 20 -8.80 -3.42 4.49
N TYR A 21 -7.59 -3.57 5.05
CA TYR A 21 -6.36 -2.90 4.62
C TYR A 21 -5.34 -3.97 4.21
N TYR A 22 -4.77 -3.81 3.03
CA TYR A 22 -3.75 -4.70 2.48
C TYR A 22 -2.36 -4.13 2.81
N PRO A 23 -1.46 -4.91 3.44
CA PRO A 23 -0.10 -4.47 3.71
C PRO A 23 0.64 -4.04 2.44
N ILE A 24 1.35 -2.91 2.51
CA ILE A 24 2.18 -2.41 1.42
C ILE A 24 3.54 -3.09 1.51
N GLN A 25 3.87 -3.91 0.52
CA GLN A 25 5.20 -4.55 0.41
C GLN A 25 6.04 -3.82 -0.63
N SER A 26 6.92 -2.92 -0.18
CA SER A 26 7.78 -2.12 -1.06
C SER A 26 8.70 -2.98 -1.94
N SER A 27 9.10 -4.18 -1.51
CA SER A 27 9.97 -5.08 -2.29
C SER A 27 9.29 -5.66 -3.54
N ALA A 28 7.98 -5.92 -3.49
CA ALA A 28 7.20 -6.50 -4.58
C ALA A 28 6.60 -5.44 -5.51
N MET A 29 6.89 -4.16 -5.26
CA MET A 29 6.27 -3.06 -5.99
C MET A 29 6.95 -2.82 -7.34
N PRO A 30 6.20 -2.60 -8.42
CA PRO A 30 6.78 -2.20 -9.70
C PRO A 30 7.25 -0.74 -9.58
N TYR A 31 8.55 -0.53 -9.69
CA TYR A 31 9.17 0.79 -9.73
C TYR A 31 9.39 1.19 -11.18
N ASN A 32 8.92 2.38 -11.54
CA ASN A 32 9.12 2.97 -12.86
C ASN A 32 10.13 4.13 -12.70
N ASN A 33 10.83 4.50 -13.77
CA ASN A 33 11.83 5.58 -13.80
C ASN A 33 13.07 5.34 -12.92
N PRO A 34 13.90 4.32 -13.23
CA PRO A 34 15.22 4.23 -12.63
C PRO A 34 16.06 5.44 -13.08
N ALA A 35 16.54 6.22 -12.11
CA ALA A 35 17.51 7.28 -12.32
C ALA A 35 18.78 6.94 -11.54
N GLU A 36 19.91 7.40 -12.05
CA GLU A 36 21.21 7.16 -11.47
C GLU A 36 21.90 8.49 -11.16
N SER A 37 22.38 8.64 -9.94
CA SER A 37 23.18 9.80 -9.54
C SER A 37 24.19 9.40 -8.48
N ASN A 38 25.44 9.82 -8.63
CA ASN A 38 26.51 9.61 -7.65
C ASN A 38 26.68 8.15 -7.17
N GLY A 39 26.52 7.17 -8.07
CA GLY A 39 26.64 5.75 -7.73
C GLY A 39 25.46 5.21 -6.91
N VAL A 40 24.33 5.89 -6.91
CA VAL A 40 23.06 5.42 -6.35
C VAL A 40 22.03 5.34 -7.47
N ASN A 41 21.44 4.17 -7.63
CA ASN A 41 20.24 3.98 -8.42
C ASN A 41 19.03 4.26 -7.54
N TYR A 42 18.10 5.08 -8.01
CA TYR A 42 16.84 5.35 -7.34
C TYR A 42 15.67 5.22 -8.29
N ALA A 43 14.55 4.71 -7.78
CA ALA A 43 13.31 4.59 -8.52
C ALA A 43 12.13 4.81 -7.58
N TYR A 44 11.00 5.31 -8.09
CA TYR A 44 9.81 5.55 -7.27
C TYR A 44 8.55 5.01 -7.95
N SER A 45 7.56 4.69 -7.12
CA SER A 45 6.25 4.24 -7.59
C SER A 45 5.17 5.04 -6.90
N LYS A 46 4.38 5.75 -7.71
CA LYS A 46 3.20 6.53 -7.30
C LYS A 46 1.97 5.62 -7.17
N ASP A 47 0.87 6.17 -6.67
CA ASP A 47 -0.42 5.47 -6.52
C ASP A 47 -0.32 4.17 -5.73
N VAL A 48 0.52 4.16 -4.68
CA VAL A 48 0.83 2.94 -3.92
C VAL A 48 -0.44 2.28 -3.39
N LEU A 49 -1.33 3.07 -2.78
CA LEU A 49 -2.58 2.58 -2.22
C LEU A 49 -3.48 1.92 -3.28
N THR A 50 -3.58 2.51 -4.47
CA THR A 50 -4.39 1.95 -5.56
C THR A 50 -3.78 0.64 -6.06
N LYS A 51 -2.45 0.60 -6.22
CA LYS A 51 -1.70 -0.57 -6.71
C LYS A 51 -1.72 -1.75 -5.73
N THR A 52 -1.75 -1.49 -4.42
CA THR A 52 -1.80 -2.55 -3.39
C THR A 52 -3.23 -2.95 -2.99
N GLY A 53 -4.26 -2.52 -3.73
CA GLY A 53 -5.65 -2.90 -3.44
C GLY A 53 -6.35 -2.06 -2.35
N ASN A 54 -5.68 -1.05 -1.79
CA ASN A 54 -6.19 -0.12 -0.78
C ASN A 54 -7.04 1.02 -1.39
N LYS A 55 -7.90 0.71 -2.36
CA LYS A 55 -8.67 1.72 -3.13
C LYS A 55 -9.56 2.62 -2.26
N LYS A 56 -10.13 2.09 -1.16
CA LYS A 56 -10.94 2.89 -0.22
C LYS A 56 -10.11 3.98 0.44
N TYR A 57 -8.87 3.65 0.81
CA TYR A 57 -7.92 4.58 1.42
C TYR A 57 -7.39 5.57 0.39
N ALA A 58 -7.08 5.12 -0.83
CA ALA A 58 -6.70 5.98 -1.94
C ALA A 58 -7.75 7.07 -2.23
N LYS A 59 -9.04 6.73 -2.15
CA LYS A 59 -10.14 7.71 -2.31
C LYS A 59 -10.27 8.67 -1.13
N LYS A 60 -9.92 8.24 0.08
CA LYS A 60 -10.01 9.06 1.30
C LYS A 60 -8.88 10.09 1.34
N GLU A 61 -7.71 9.74 0.81
CA GLU A 61 -6.51 10.58 0.81
C GLU A 61 -6.38 11.42 -0.47
N TYR A 62 -7.47 12.05 -0.92
CA TYR A 62 -7.53 12.82 -2.18
C TYR A 62 -6.46 13.95 -2.28
N ASN A 63 -5.94 14.43 -1.15
CA ASN A 63 -4.93 15.51 -1.11
C ASN A 63 -3.50 15.02 -0.78
N VAL A 64 -3.28 13.72 -0.61
CA VAL A 64 -1.97 13.16 -0.23
C VAL A 64 -1.60 12.03 -1.17
N GLU A 65 -0.50 12.19 -1.91
CA GLU A 65 0.00 11.17 -2.83
C GLU A 65 1.03 10.29 -2.12
N LEU A 66 0.66 9.04 -1.79
CA LEU A 66 1.60 8.07 -1.24
C LEU A 66 2.50 7.50 -2.35
N ALA A 67 3.82 7.62 -2.16
CA ALA A 67 4.84 7.07 -3.04
C ALA A 67 5.77 6.10 -2.28
N SER A 68 6.19 5.03 -2.96
CA SER A 68 7.25 4.12 -2.50
C SER A 68 8.53 4.41 -3.26
N CYS A 69 9.67 4.42 -2.56
CA CYS A 69 10.98 4.67 -3.16
C CYS A 69 11.90 3.46 -2.97
N ARG A 70 12.69 3.14 -3.99
CA ARG A 70 13.74 2.13 -3.96
C ARG A 70 15.07 2.82 -4.20
N LEU A 71 16.05 2.53 -3.33
CA LEU A 71 17.40 3.05 -3.39
C LEU A 71 18.37 1.86 -3.43
N GLU A 72 19.29 1.87 -4.37
CA GLU A 72 20.32 0.84 -4.52
C GLU A 72 21.69 1.50 -4.66
N SER A 73 22.59 1.20 -3.72
CA SER A 73 23.97 1.67 -3.78
C SER A 73 24.79 0.79 -4.73
N LYS A 74 25.47 1.42 -5.69
CA LYS A 74 26.47 0.80 -6.58
C LYS A 74 27.90 0.94 -6.04
N THR A 75 28.09 1.46 -4.83
CA THR A 75 29.41 1.89 -4.29
C THR A 75 30.37 0.74 -3.93
N ARG A 76 30.20 -0.47 -4.51
CA ARG A 76 30.97 -1.69 -4.18
C ARG A 76 31.52 -2.50 -5.37
N GLN A 77 31.69 -1.92 -6.55
CA GLN A 77 32.39 -2.58 -7.67
C GLN A 77 33.86 -2.12 -7.83
N MET A 78 34.41 -1.30 -6.93
CA MET A 78 35.87 -1.16 -6.79
C MET A 78 36.35 -2.11 -5.69
N LYS A 79 36.38 -3.41 -5.98
CA LYS A 79 37.25 -4.33 -5.23
C LYS A 79 38.70 -3.99 -5.61
N ARG A 80 39.50 -3.60 -4.62
CA ARG A 80 40.97 -3.63 -4.70
C ARG A 80 41.45 -5.08 -4.79
#